data_AF-A0A1F3SP86-F1
#
_entry.id   AF-A0A1F3SP86-F1
#
_cell.length_a   1.000
_cell.length_b   1.000
_cell.length_c   1.000
_cell.angle_alpha   90.00
_cell.angle_beta   90.00
_cell.angle_gamma   90.00
#
_symmetry.space_group_name_H-M   'P 1'
#
loop_
_entity.id
_entity.type
_entity.pdbx_description
1 polymer ?
#
loop_
_entity_poly.entity_id
_entity_poly.type
_entity_poly.pdbx_seq_one_letter_code
_entity_poly.pdbx_strand_id
1 'polypeptide(L)'
;MKPHSLGKFLKIVPLAFALIMTMACGKKNSVKGATPGVGTTVMGIPNLPGTTGAQVQQIISSYPCTQGGQRIPEIQLSTAGAAPGGNTTLISGPYNPGSIPGPVTTVFVGKSAFNDVMVVTMIANGTQVLGYNITVSMCSFISNNVPLIIPGRPLSNFMTPSGLVLSLNTTCGIGSAIGNVVMMAAAYQNYPQTQVQTIFAPVACGTTTGGYTGGGYTGGTGGYNGGTWWP
;
A
#
# COMPACT_ATOMS: atom_id res chain seq x y z
N MET A 1 -50.21 53.44 3.65
CA MET A 1 -49.53 54.74 3.59
C MET A 1 -48.74 54.96 4.87
N LYS A 2 -47.47 55.36 4.70
CA LYS A 2 -46.48 55.94 5.63
C LYS A 2 -46.00 55.16 6.89
N PRO A 3 -44.66 55.10 7.11
CA PRO A 3 -44.00 54.28 8.14
C PRO A 3 -43.53 55.08 9.37
N HIS A 4 -43.22 54.37 10.46
CA HIS A 4 -42.42 54.80 11.62
C HIS A 4 -41.35 53.71 11.85
N SER A 5 -40.11 53.92 12.30
CA SER A 5 -39.28 55.09 12.60
C SER A 5 -37.84 54.55 12.71
N LEU A 6 -36.88 55.32 12.24
CA LEU A 6 -35.44 55.03 12.22
C LEU A 6 -34.84 55.02 13.63
N GLY A 7 -34.24 53.91 14.05
CA GLY A 7 -33.32 53.84 15.19
C GLY A 7 -31.88 53.68 14.70
N LYS A 8 -31.08 54.74 14.81
CA LYS A 8 -29.62 54.75 14.60
C LYS A 8 -28.90 54.29 15.88
N PHE A 9 -27.56 54.19 15.80
CA PHE A 9 -26.56 53.84 16.83
C PHE A 9 -26.20 52.33 16.80
N LEU A 10 -24.95 51.89 16.74
CA LEU A 10 -23.70 52.46 17.22
C LEU A 10 -22.50 51.87 16.44
N LYS A 11 -21.38 52.59 16.46
CA LYS A 11 -20.16 52.42 15.66
C LYS A 11 -19.16 51.40 16.25
N ILE A 12 -18.45 50.70 15.35
CA ILE A 12 -16.98 50.48 15.29
C ILE A 12 -16.24 50.09 16.58
N VAL A 13 -15.63 48.89 16.58
CA VAL A 13 -14.34 48.60 17.26
C VAL A 13 -13.52 47.62 16.40
N PRO A 14 -12.35 48.02 15.86
CA PRO A 14 -11.33 47.09 15.40
C PRO A 14 -10.25 46.95 16.48
N LEU A 15 -9.92 45.73 16.88
CA LEU A 15 -8.76 45.48 17.75
C LEU A 15 -7.79 44.54 17.04
N ALA A 16 -6.75 45.12 16.47
CA ALA A 16 -5.52 44.44 16.12
C ALA A 16 -4.73 44.17 17.40
N PHE A 17 -4.21 42.95 17.57
CA PHE A 17 -3.10 42.72 18.48
C PHE A 17 -2.03 41.85 17.81
N ALA A 18 -0.80 42.22 18.14
CA ALA A 18 0.41 42.03 17.37
C ALA A 18 1.08 40.67 17.63
N LEU A 19 1.78 40.19 16.59
CA LEU A 19 3.20 39.82 16.61
C LEU A 19 3.71 38.88 17.74
N ILE A 20 4.00 37.63 17.39
CA ILE A 20 5.15 36.90 17.98
C ILE A 20 5.91 36.17 16.86
N MET A 21 7.02 36.77 16.46
CA MET A 21 8.14 36.12 15.78
C MET A 21 8.88 35.25 16.80
N THR A 22 8.98 33.95 16.56
CA THR A 22 10.04 33.12 17.16
C THR A 22 10.80 32.40 16.04
N MET A 23 11.93 33.00 15.67
CA MET A 23 13.02 32.29 15.01
C MET A 23 13.68 31.37 16.02
N ALA A 24 13.71 30.06 15.74
CA ALA A 24 14.61 29.13 16.39
C ALA A 24 15.61 28.59 15.35
N CYS A 25 16.87 29.01 15.51
CA CYS A 25 18.03 28.45 14.86
C CYS A 25 18.20 26.96 15.27
N GLY A 26 17.86 26.04 14.36
CA GLY A 26 18.23 24.63 14.48
C GLY A 26 19.63 24.39 13.93
N LYS A 27 20.56 24.03 14.82
CA LYS A 27 21.96 23.71 14.54
C LYS A 27 22.13 22.60 13.49
N LYS A 28 23.23 22.71 12.74
CA LYS A 28 23.79 21.73 11.80
C LYS A 28 24.01 20.37 12.49
N ASN A 29 23.45 19.30 11.93
CA ASN A 29 23.94 17.94 12.18
C ASN A 29 24.95 17.58 11.09
N SER A 30 26.24 17.66 11.44
CA SER A 30 27.32 17.07 10.67
C SER A 30 27.34 15.57 10.96
N VAL A 31 26.95 14.75 9.99
CA VAL A 31 27.18 13.30 10.07
C VAL A 31 28.58 13.03 9.53
N LYS A 32 29.53 12.72 10.41
CA LYS A 32 30.81 12.10 10.03
C LYS A 32 30.91 10.70 10.62
N GLY A 33 30.84 9.73 9.70
CA GLY A 33 31.70 8.55 9.63
C GLY A 33 31.56 7.46 10.70
N ALA A 34 31.17 6.25 10.26
CA ALA A 34 31.89 5.02 10.54
C ALA A 34 31.38 3.85 9.66
N THR A 35 32.20 3.39 8.72
CA THR A 35 32.39 1.94 8.46
C THR A 35 33.64 1.56 9.28
N PRO A 36 33.76 0.38 9.91
CA PRO A 36 33.59 -0.94 9.26
C PRO A 36 32.94 -2.04 10.14
N GLY A 37 32.39 -3.07 9.51
CA GLY A 37 32.00 -4.29 10.23
C GLY A 37 31.10 -5.19 9.42
N VAL A 38 31.69 -6.23 8.82
CA VAL A 38 30.98 -7.39 8.26
C VAL A 38 30.22 -8.07 9.40
N GLY A 39 28.94 -7.77 9.50
CA GLY A 39 28.00 -8.46 10.39
C GLY A 39 26.88 -9.03 9.53
N THR A 40 26.74 -10.34 9.53
CA THR A 40 25.54 -11.03 9.05
C THR A 40 24.38 -10.69 9.97
N THR A 41 23.75 -9.54 9.76
CA THR A 41 22.51 -9.17 10.44
C THR A 41 21.37 -9.92 9.76
N VAL A 42 20.83 -10.92 10.45
CA VAL A 42 19.50 -11.46 10.14
C VAL A 42 18.52 -10.29 10.26
N MET A 43 18.05 -9.75 9.12
CA MET A 43 16.99 -8.74 9.10
C MET A 43 15.64 -9.41 9.41
N GLY A 44 15.45 -9.77 10.69
CA GLY A 44 14.14 -10.00 11.26
C GLY A 44 13.39 -8.68 11.29
N ILE A 45 12.18 -8.64 10.73
CA ILE A 45 11.32 -7.48 10.78
C ILE A 45 11.02 -7.22 12.28
N PRO A 46 11.41 -6.07 12.85
CA PRO A 46 11.24 -5.84 14.28
C PRO A 46 9.75 -5.88 14.65
N ASN A 47 9.46 -6.41 15.83
CA ASN A 47 8.18 -6.33 16.51
C ASN A 47 7.76 -4.85 16.62
N LEU A 48 6.66 -4.39 15.97
CA LEU A 48 6.44 -2.95 15.74
C LEU A 48 5.02 -2.45 16.09
N PRO A 49 4.89 -1.60 17.12
CA PRO A 49 3.71 -0.76 17.35
C PRO A 49 3.82 0.56 16.56
N GLY A 50 2.80 0.88 15.77
CA GLY A 50 2.64 2.15 15.04
C GLY A 50 3.38 2.17 13.69
N THR A 51 2.70 1.80 12.61
CA THR A 51 3.34 1.68 11.31
C THR A 51 3.22 2.97 10.50
N THR A 52 4.37 3.63 10.30
CA THR A 52 4.52 4.85 9.49
C THR A 52 4.87 4.46 8.05
N GLY A 53 4.64 5.36 7.08
CA GLY A 53 4.97 5.13 5.67
C GLY A 53 6.41 4.62 5.41
N ALA A 54 7.34 4.87 6.33
CA ALA A 54 8.70 4.34 6.30
C ALA A 54 8.76 2.79 6.32
N GLN A 55 7.86 2.12 7.06
CA GLN A 55 7.85 0.66 7.13
C GLN A 55 7.31 0.02 5.86
N VAL A 56 6.29 0.63 5.24
CA VAL A 56 5.78 0.20 3.93
C VAL A 56 6.91 0.23 2.90
N GLN A 57 7.73 1.30 2.91
CA GLN A 57 8.90 1.41 2.04
C GLN A 57 9.99 0.38 2.34
N GLN A 58 10.20 0.03 3.61
CA GLN A 58 11.14 -1.03 4.00
C GLN A 58 10.67 -2.41 3.51
N ILE A 59 9.38 -2.71 3.65
CA ILE A 59 8.79 -3.97 3.14
C ILE A 59 8.97 -4.04 1.62
N ILE A 60 8.59 -2.97 0.90
CA ILE A 60 8.69 -2.94 -0.57
C ILE A 60 10.13 -3.09 -1.05
N SER A 61 11.10 -2.41 -0.40
CA SER A 61 12.52 -2.50 -0.77
C SER A 61 13.17 -3.84 -0.46
N SER A 62 12.59 -4.63 0.47
CA SER A 62 13.06 -6.00 0.74
C SER A 62 12.78 -7.00 -0.38
N TYR A 63 11.94 -6.63 -1.37
CA TYR A 63 11.62 -7.46 -2.52
C TYR A 63 12.09 -6.78 -3.82
N PRO A 64 13.35 -6.95 -4.23
CA PRO A 64 13.80 -6.43 -5.51
C PRO A 64 13.05 -7.10 -6.67
N CYS A 65 12.81 -6.36 -7.76
CA CYS A 65 12.14 -6.90 -8.93
C CYS A 65 12.95 -8.05 -9.55
N THR A 66 12.24 -9.09 -9.98
CA THR A 66 12.87 -10.17 -10.75
C THR A 66 13.29 -9.66 -12.13
N GLN A 67 14.30 -10.30 -12.73
CA GLN A 67 14.72 -10.06 -14.12
C GLN A 67 15.25 -8.64 -14.43
N GLY A 68 15.76 -7.92 -13.42
CA GLY A 68 16.35 -6.59 -13.62
C GLY A 68 15.33 -5.48 -13.93
N GLY A 69 14.04 -5.77 -13.74
CA GLY A 69 12.97 -4.80 -13.92
C GLY A 69 13.05 -3.64 -12.92
N GLN A 70 12.48 -2.50 -13.30
CA GLN A 70 12.32 -1.36 -12.40
C GLN A 70 10.97 -1.41 -11.71
N ARG A 71 10.94 -1.04 -10.44
CA ARG A 71 9.70 -0.90 -9.68
C ARG A 71 8.98 0.37 -10.15
N ILE A 72 7.71 0.26 -10.53
CA ILE A 72 6.92 1.42 -10.96
C ILE A 72 6.44 2.22 -9.73
N PRO A 73 6.03 3.49 -9.92
CA PRO A 73 5.42 4.27 -8.84
C PRO A 73 4.25 3.53 -8.19
N GLU A 74 4.16 3.65 -6.87
CA GLU A 74 3.15 2.97 -6.07
C GLU A 74 1.75 3.48 -6.37
N ILE A 75 0.80 2.55 -6.32
CA ILE A 75 -0.62 2.85 -6.40
C ILE A 75 -1.15 2.82 -4.97
N GLN A 76 -1.73 3.94 -4.53
CA GLN A 76 -2.33 4.06 -3.21
C GLN A 76 -3.85 4.13 -3.33
N LEU A 77 -4.50 3.23 -2.62
CA LEU A 77 -5.94 3.05 -2.63
C LEU A 77 -6.43 2.87 -1.19
N SER A 78 -7.73 3.02 -1.01
CA SER A 78 -8.39 2.73 0.26
C SER A 78 -9.76 2.08 0.05
N THR A 79 -10.18 1.29 1.03
CA THR A 79 -11.53 0.75 1.09
C THR A 79 -12.02 0.67 2.54
N ALA A 80 -13.32 0.88 2.73
CA ALA A 80 -14.00 0.64 4.00
C ALA A 80 -14.80 -0.67 4.00
N GLY A 81 -14.90 -1.34 2.84
CA GLY A 81 -15.67 -2.58 2.69
C GLY A 81 -14.92 -3.77 3.25
N ALA A 82 -15.42 -4.32 4.36
CA ALA A 82 -14.85 -5.50 5.00
C ALA A 82 -15.94 -6.40 5.58
N ALA A 83 -15.78 -7.71 5.37
CA ALA A 83 -16.56 -8.76 6.00
C ALA A 83 -15.64 -9.56 6.95
N PRO A 84 -15.91 -9.55 8.26
CA PRO A 84 -15.15 -10.33 9.22
C PRO A 84 -15.41 -11.83 9.03
N GLY A 85 -14.35 -12.63 9.11
CA GLY A 85 -14.35 -14.09 8.93
C GLY A 85 -13.45 -14.78 9.97
N GLY A 86 -13.75 -14.58 11.26
CA GLY A 86 -12.96 -15.14 12.37
C GLY A 86 -11.54 -14.57 12.40
N ASN A 87 -10.53 -15.41 12.14
CA ASN A 87 -9.11 -15.01 12.07
C ASN A 87 -8.73 -14.37 10.72
N THR A 88 -9.70 -14.26 9.82
CA THR A 88 -9.53 -13.63 8.51
C THR A 88 -10.51 -12.48 8.35
N THR A 89 -10.13 -11.50 7.55
CA THR A 89 -11.01 -10.42 7.12
C THR A 89 -11.01 -10.40 5.61
N LEU A 90 -12.18 -10.52 5.00
CA LEU A 90 -12.33 -10.33 3.56
C LEU A 90 -12.58 -8.84 3.31
N ILE A 91 -11.67 -8.16 2.61
CA ILE A 91 -11.92 -6.80 2.14
C ILE A 91 -12.35 -6.84 0.68
N SER A 92 -13.42 -6.12 0.38
CA SER A 92 -14.02 -6.08 -0.95
C SER A 92 -14.87 -4.83 -1.07
N GLY A 93 -14.90 -4.23 -2.25
CA GLY A 93 -15.75 -3.07 -2.52
C GLY A 93 -15.07 -2.11 -3.49
N PRO A 94 -15.64 -0.92 -3.71
CA PRO A 94 -14.95 0.09 -4.49
C PRO A 94 -13.62 0.44 -3.79
N TYR A 95 -12.56 0.49 -4.58
CA TYR A 95 -11.24 0.95 -4.16
C TYR A 95 -11.08 2.39 -4.60
N ASN A 96 -10.99 3.31 -3.63
CA ASN A 96 -10.89 4.73 -3.91
C ASN A 96 -9.42 5.16 -3.89
N PRO A 97 -8.96 5.98 -4.87
CA PRO A 97 -7.62 6.55 -4.83
C PRO A 97 -7.34 7.32 -3.53
N GLY A 98 -6.11 7.19 -3.02
CA GLY A 98 -5.66 7.86 -1.81
C GLY A 98 -5.63 6.96 -0.57
N SER A 99 -5.62 7.59 0.60
CA SER A 99 -5.53 6.90 1.89
C SER A 99 -6.48 7.50 2.92
N ILE A 100 -6.97 6.64 3.81
CA ILE A 100 -7.71 6.99 5.01
C ILE A 100 -6.69 7.43 6.07
N PRO A 101 -6.81 8.65 6.62
CA PRO A 101 -5.95 9.10 7.71
C PRO A 101 -6.32 8.39 9.01
N GLY A 102 -5.32 8.04 9.82
CA GLY A 102 -5.55 7.50 11.16
C GLY A 102 -4.42 6.61 11.65
N PRO A 103 -4.55 6.07 12.88
CA PRO A 103 -3.58 5.13 13.43
C PRO A 103 -3.59 3.82 12.65
N VAL A 104 -2.42 3.37 12.22
CA VAL A 104 -2.30 2.00 11.70
C VAL A 104 -2.18 1.03 12.87
N THR A 105 -3.03 0.02 12.87
CA THR A 105 -3.10 -0.99 13.94
C THR A 105 -2.59 -2.36 13.49
N THR A 106 -2.63 -2.66 12.19
CA THR A 106 -2.11 -3.92 11.65
C THR A 106 -1.64 -3.73 10.22
N VAL A 107 -0.58 -4.44 9.84
CA VAL A 107 -0.06 -4.47 8.47
C VAL A 107 -0.19 -5.89 7.94
N PHE A 108 -0.70 -6.02 6.72
CA PHE A 108 -0.77 -7.25 5.96
C PHE A 108 0.06 -7.11 4.70
N VAL A 109 0.80 -8.15 4.34
CA VAL A 109 1.66 -8.13 3.16
C VAL A 109 1.32 -9.32 2.27
N GLY A 110 1.18 -9.03 0.99
CA GLY A 110 1.07 -10.00 -0.09
C GLY A 110 2.19 -9.80 -1.08
N LYS A 111 2.64 -10.90 -1.69
CA LYS A 111 3.68 -10.87 -2.71
C LYS A 111 3.30 -11.74 -3.91
N SER A 112 3.57 -11.26 -5.11
CA SER A 112 3.38 -12.03 -6.35
C SER A 112 4.61 -12.84 -6.73
N ALA A 113 4.45 -13.74 -7.70
CA ALA A 113 5.55 -14.48 -8.31
C ALA A 113 6.60 -13.59 -9.00
N PHE A 114 6.24 -12.36 -9.38
CA PHE A 114 7.12 -11.38 -10.01
C PHE A 114 7.78 -10.42 -9.02
N ASN A 115 7.69 -10.72 -7.71
CA ASN A 115 8.07 -9.83 -6.61
C ASN A 115 7.30 -8.49 -6.62
N ASP A 116 6.09 -8.45 -7.18
CA ASP A 116 5.15 -7.36 -6.87
C ASP A 116 4.80 -7.44 -5.39
N VAL A 117 4.60 -6.30 -4.77
CA VAL A 117 4.32 -6.20 -3.34
C VAL A 117 3.01 -5.45 -3.14
N MET A 118 2.12 -6.04 -2.34
CA MET A 118 0.91 -5.40 -1.86
C MET A 118 1.00 -5.28 -0.34
N VAL A 119 0.87 -4.06 0.17
CA VAL A 119 0.81 -3.79 1.60
C VAL A 119 -0.56 -3.24 1.93
N VAL A 120 -1.27 -3.90 2.83
CA VAL A 120 -2.57 -3.46 3.33
C VAL A 120 -2.42 -3.06 4.77
N THR A 121 -2.82 -1.84 5.13
CA THR A 121 -2.77 -1.34 6.51
C THR A 121 -4.18 -1.12 7.04
N MET A 122 -4.46 -1.70 8.20
CA MET A 122 -5.73 -1.50 8.92
C MET A 122 -5.66 -0.19 9.70
N ILE A 123 -6.58 0.71 9.38
CA ILE A 123 -6.73 1.99 10.07
C ILE A 123 -7.85 1.86 11.09
N ALA A 124 -7.56 2.14 12.36
CA ALA A 124 -8.56 2.03 13.42
C ALA A 124 -8.41 3.13 14.47
N ASN A 125 -9.52 3.56 15.05
CA ASN A 125 -9.57 4.48 16.19
C ASN A 125 -10.14 3.74 17.39
N GLY A 126 -9.26 3.37 18.33
CA GLY A 126 -9.62 2.46 19.42
C GLY A 126 -9.97 1.08 18.88
N THR A 127 -11.20 0.62 19.17
CA THR A 127 -11.72 -0.68 18.70
C THR A 127 -12.44 -0.60 17.35
N GLN A 128 -12.69 0.61 16.84
CA GLN A 128 -13.41 0.80 15.59
C GLN A 128 -12.45 0.81 14.40
N VAL A 129 -12.64 -0.12 13.47
CA VAL A 129 -11.95 -0.11 12.18
C VAL A 129 -12.55 0.98 11.30
N LEU A 130 -11.72 1.93 10.85
CA LEU A 130 -12.09 3.00 9.94
C LEU A 130 -12.00 2.55 8.47
N GLY A 131 -11.10 1.61 8.17
CA GLY A 131 -10.94 1.00 6.85
C GLY A 131 -9.53 0.48 6.63
N TYR A 132 -9.17 0.32 5.36
CA TYR A 132 -7.93 -0.30 4.93
C TYR A 132 -7.28 0.56 3.85
N ASN A 133 -6.01 0.90 4.03
CA ASN A 133 -5.20 1.49 2.96
C ASN A 133 -4.41 0.39 2.28
N ILE A 134 -4.28 0.49 0.96
CA ILE A 134 -3.67 -0.51 0.10
C ILE A 134 -2.62 0.21 -0.72
N THR A 135 -1.37 -0.21 -0.56
CA THR A 135 -0.24 0.22 -1.36
C THR A 135 0.19 -0.94 -2.24
N VAL A 136 0.09 -0.75 -3.56
CA VAL A 136 0.53 -1.75 -4.54
C VAL A 136 1.76 -1.22 -5.24
N SER A 137 2.81 -2.04 -5.26
CA SER A 137 4.05 -1.75 -5.94
C SER A 137 4.38 -2.87 -6.90
N MET A 138 4.24 -2.59 -8.19
CA MET A 138 4.47 -3.56 -9.26
C MET A 138 5.89 -3.46 -9.80
N CYS A 139 6.41 -4.58 -10.26
CA CYS A 139 7.63 -4.65 -11.02
C CYS A 139 7.32 -4.49 -12.51
N SER A 140 8.21 -3.81 -13.24
CA SER A 140 8.09 -3.72 -14.70
C SER A 140 8.11 -5.11 -15.32
N PHE A 141 7.21 -5.36 -16.26
CA PHE A 141 7.05 -6.65 -16.90
C PHE A 141 6.79 -6.47 -18.40
N ILE A 142 7.57 -7.18 -19.21
CA ILE A 142 7.46 -7.24 -20.66
C ILE A 142 7.22 -8.71 -21.03
N SER A 143 6.15 -8.99 -21.75
CA SER A 143 5.81 -10.34 -22.22
C SER A 143 5.81 -10.34 -23.74
N ASN A 144 6.60 -11.20 -24.37
CA ASN A 144 6.69 -11.31 -25.84
C ASN A 144 6.88 -9.94 -26.55
N ASN A 145 7.78 -9.11 -26.03
CA ASN A 145 8.03 -7.72 -26.46
C ASN A 145 6.87 -6.73 -26.24
N VAL A 146 5.78 -7.14 -25.59
CA VAL A 146 4.67 -6.26 -25.19
C VAL A 146 4.95 -5.67 -23.81
N PRO A 147 5.07 -4.34 -23.67
CA PRO A 147 5.37 -3.69 -22.39
C PRO A 147 4.10 -3.56 -21.54
N LEU A 148 3.76 -4.62 -20.80
CA LEU A 148 2.54 -4.67 -19.99
C LEU A 148 2.60 -3.70 -18.80
N ILE A 149 3.71 -3.71 -18.06
CA ILE A 149 3.95 -2.84 -16.90
C ILE A 149 5.30 -2.17 -17.11
N ILE A 150 5.32 -0.85 -17.27
CA ILE A 150 6.57 -0.08 -17.44
C ILE A 150 6.46 1.30 -16.78
N PRO A 151 7.59 1.93 -16.42
CA PRO A 151 7.59 3.35 -16.07
C PRO A 151 6.95 4.20 -17.16
N GLY A 152 6.05 5.11 -16.78
CA GLY A 152 5.32 5.98 -17.71
C GLY A 152 4.05 5.38 -18.32
N ARG A 153 3.73 4.11 -18.06
CA ARG A 153 2.43 3.50 -18.41
C ARG A 153 1.59 3.35 -17.13
N PRO A 154 0.67 4.28 -16.82
CA PRO A 154 -0.09 4.23 -15.58
C PRO A 154 -1.02 3.03 -15.54
N LEU A 155 -1.17 2.47 -14.34
CA LEU A 155 -2.14 1.43 -14.02
C LEU A 155 -3.35 2.06 -13.31
N SER A 156 -4.55 1.65 -13.67
CA SER A 156 -5.81 2.15 -13.11
C SER A 156 -6.82 1.02 -12.90
N ASN A 157 -8.03 1.36 -12.44
CA ASN A 157 -9.15 0.41 -12.27
C ASN A 157 -8.76 -0.83 -11.45
N PHE A 158 -8.11 -0.61 -10.31
CA PHE A 158 -7.78 -1.69 -9.39
C PHE A 158 -9.05 -2.39 -8.92
N MET A 159 -9.08 -3.71 -9.09
CA MET A 159 -10.20 -4.57 -8.75
C MET A 159 -9.71 -5.87 -8.15
N THR A 160 -10.53 -6.45 -7.28
CA THR A 160 -10.28 -7.75 -6.65
C THR A 160 -11.53 -8.61 -6.86
N PRO A 161 -11.61 -9.43 -7.92
CA PRO A 161 -12.85 -10.11 -8.30
C PRO A 161 -13.49 -10.95 -7.17
N SER A 162 -12.66 -11.49 -6.28
CA SER A 162 -13.09 -12.30 -5.13
C SER A 162 -12.81 -11.64 -3.78
N GLY A 163 -12.44 -10.36 -3.77
CA GLY A 163 -11.91 -9.67 -2.58
C GLY A 163 -10.45 -10.04 -2.25
N LEU A 164 -9.90 -9.37 -1.23
CA LEU A 164 -8.62 -9.73 -0.62
C LEU A 164 -8.88 -10.36 0.74
N VAL A 165 -8.29 -11.52 0.98
CA VAL A 165 -8.31 -12.19 2.27
C VAL A 165 -7.11 -11.70 3.08
N LEU A 166 -7.40 -11.02 4.18
CA LEU A 166 -6.43 -10.60 5.17
C LEU A 166 -6.42 -11.63 6.28
N SER A 167 -5.26 -12.20 6.61
CA SER A 167 -5.13 -13.18 7.68
C SER A 167 -4.07 -12.71 8.67
N LEU A 168 -4.42 -12.67 9.96
CA LEU A 168 -3.46 -12.34 11.00
C LEU A 168 -2.44 -13.46 11.13
N ASN A 169 -1.16 -13.10 11.18
CA ASN A 169 -0.10 -14.02 11.59
C ASN A 169 0.39 -13.62 12.97
N THR A 170 0.08 -14.45 13.97
CA THR A 170 0.45 -14.21 15.37
C THR A 170 1.95 -14.35 15.63
N THR A 171 2.72 -14.85 14.65
CA THR A 171 4.13 -15.23 14.85
C THR A 171 5.11 -14.10 14.51
N CYS A 172 4.81 -13.26 13.51
CA CYS A 172 5.76 -12.26 13.01
C CYS A 172 5.23 -10.81 12.96
N GLY A 173 4.10 -10.53 13.61
CA GLY A 173 3.55 -9.17 13.72
C GLY A 173 3.03 -8.56 12.42
N ILE A 174 3.11 -9.30 11.30
CA ILE A 174 2.62 -8.91 9.98
C ILE A 174 1.67 -10.00 9.48
N GLY A 175 0.45 -9.61 9.12
CA GLY A 175 -0.51 -10.51 8.50
C GLY A 175 -0.23 -10.78 7.02
N SER A 176 -0.97 -11.72 6.45
CA SER A 176 -0.94 -12.02 5.02
C SER A 176 -2.07 -11.30 4.29
N ALA A 177 -1.77 -10.71 3.13
CA ALA A 177 -2.77 -10.19 2.21
C ALA A 177 -2.79 -11.07 0.95
N ILE A 178 -3.89 -11.76 0.72
CA ILE A 178 -4.00 -12.81 -0.30
C ILE A 178 -5.13 -12.46 -1.25
N GLY A 179 -4.91 -12.55 -2.55
CA GLY A 179 -5.98 -12.37 -3.51
C GLY A 179 -5.53 -12.15 -4.93
N ASN A 180 -6.51 -12.25 -5.84
CA ASN A 180 -6.34 -11.93 -7.25
C ASN A 180 -6.62 -10.45 -7.46
N VAL A 181 -5.67 -9.75 -8.05
CA VAL A 181 -5.74 -8.33 -8.39
C VAL A 181 -5.76 -8.18 -9.90
N VAL A 182 -6.66 -7.32 -10.35
CA VAL A 182 -6.83 -6.93 -11.74
C VAL A 182 -6.69 -5.42 -11.83
N MET A 183 -5.89 -4.94 -12.78
CA MET A 183 -5.72 -3.52 -13.10
C MET A 183 -5.75 -3.33 -14.61
N MET A 184 -5.94 -2.10 -15.05
CA MET A 184 -5.88 -1.72 -16.46
C MET A 184 -4.63 -0.87 -16.71
N ALA A 185 -3.74 -1.35 -17.57
CA ALA A 185 -2.64 -0.55 -18.07
C ALA A 185 -3.14 0.36 -19.20
N ALA A 186 -2.90 1.67 -19.09
CA ALA A 186 -3.30 2.65 -20.09
C ALA A 186 -2.72 2.33 -21.48
N ALA A 187 -3.26 2.89 -22.57
CA ALA A 187 -2.63 2.76 -23.88
C ALA A 187 -1.21 3.39 -23.86
N TYR A 188 -0.26 2.79 -24.58
CA TYR A 188 1.12 3.26 -24.65
C TYR A 188 1.69 3.03 -26.05
N GLN A 189 2.12 4.10 -26.72
CA GLN A 189 2.57 4.05 -28.12
C GLN A 189 1.54 3.32 -29.02
N ASN A 190 1.95 2.21 -29.65
CA ASN A 190 1.10 1.38 -30.50
C ASN A 190 0.39 0.24 -29.73
N TYR A 191 0.56 0.18 -28.41
CA TYR A 191 -0.07 -0.85 -27.58
C TYR A 191 -1.40 -0.34 -27.01
N PRO A 192 -2.52 -1.06 -27.24
CA PRO A 192 -3.81 -0.68 -26.69
C PRO A 192 -3.82 -0.83 -25.17
N GLN A 193 -4.86 -0.26 -24.55
CA GLN A 193 -5.16 -0.51 -23.15
C GLN A 193 -5.34 -2.02 -22.93
N THR A 194 -4.73 -2.56 -21.87
CA THR A 194 -4.77 -4.01 -21.61
C THR A 194 -4.94 -4.29 -20.13
N GLN A 195 -5.52 -5.44 -19.83
CA GLN A 195 -5.71 -5.89 -18.46
C GLN A 195 -4.42 -6.55 -17.96
N VAL A 196 -4.04 -6.20 -16.74
CA VAL A 196 -2.91 -6.78 -16.02
C VAL A 196 -3.47 -7.48 -14.80
N GLN A 197 -3.16 -8.75 -14.67
CA GLN A 197 -3.60 -9.57 -13.55
C GLN A 197 -2.39 -10.10 -12.78
N THR A 198 -2.48 -10.08 -11.46
CA THR A 198 -1.46 -10.67 -10.57
C THR A 198 -2.13 -11.32 -9.37
N ILE A 199 -1.50 -12.36 -8.84
CA ILE A 199 -1.97 -13.06 -7.64
C ILE A 199 -0.98 -12.78 -6.52
N PHE A 200 -1.50 -12.22 -5.43
CA PHE A 200 -0.74 -12.02 -4.21
C PHE A 200 -0.93 -13.21 -3.27
N ALA A 201 0.19 -13.76 -2.81
CA ALA A 201 0.26 -14.86 -1.86
C ALA A 201 0.91 -14.40 -0.54
N PRO A 202 0.76 -15.18 0.55
CA PRO A 202 1.42 -14.90 1.81
C PRO A 202 2.92 -14.72 1.68
N VAL A 203 3.46 -13.82 2.49
CA VAL A 203 4.90 -13.70 2.71
C VAL A 203 5.29 -14.59 3.89
N ALA A 204 6.33 -15.40 3.73
CA ALA A 204 6.86 -16.22 4.82
C ALA A 204 7.46 -15.33 5.91
N CYS A 205 7.14 -15.62 7.18
CA CYS A 205 7.86 -15.03 8.30
C CYS A 205 9.31 -15.51 8.27
N GLY A 206 10.28 -14.63 7.97
CA GLY A 206 11.70 -14.89 8.24
C GLY A 206 12.65 -15.15 7.06
N THR A 207 12.27 -14.95 5.80
CA THR A 207 13.26 -15.05 4.69
C THR A 207 13.26 -13.81 3.81
N THR A 208 13.89 -12.74 4.31
CA THR A 208 14.42 -11.64 3.47
C THR A 208 15.77 -11.98 2.84
N THR A 209 16.09 -13.26 2.63
CA THR A 209 17.31 -13.65 1.90
C THR A 209 17.11 -14.98 1.18
N GLY A 210 17.09 -14.92 -0.15
CA GLY A 210 17.44 -16.04 -1.04
C GLY A 210 16.55 -17.28 -1.02
N GLY A 211 15.80 -17.47 -2.11
CA GLY A 211 15.30 -18.80 -2.50
C GLY A 211 13.87 -19.07 -2.05
N TYR A 212 12.92 -18.84 -2.97
CA TYR A 212 11.72 -19.67 -2.99
C TYR A 212 12.15 -21.10 -3.28
N THR A 213 12.23 -21.95 -2.26
CA THR A 213 11.93 -23.37 -2.45
C THR A 213 10.44 -23.51 -2.21
N GLY A 214 9.72 -23.96 -3.24
CA GLY A 214 8.27 -24.15 -3.19
C GLY A 214 7.89 -25.10 -2.05
N GLY A 215 7.55 -24.52 -0.90
CA GLY A 215 6.79 -25.19 0.15
C GLY A 215 5.33 -25.11 -0.23
N GLY A 216 4.81 -26.19 -0.83
CA GLY A 216 3.43 -26.28 -1.27
C GLY A 216 2.45 -25.98 -0.15
N TYR A 217 1.65 -24.95 -0.33
CA TYR A 217 0.29 -24.98 0.18
C TYR A 217 -0.46 -26.01 -0.67
N THR A 218 -0.59 -27.23 -0.17
CA THR A 218 -1.62 -28.16 -0.65
C THR A 218 -2.98 -27.67 -0.16
N GLY A 219 -3.42 -26.54 -0.70
CA GLY A 219 -4.82 -26.18 -0.74
C GLY A 219 -5.49 -27.06 -1.78
N GLY A 220 -6.59 -27.72 -1.39
CA GLY A 220 -7.28 -28.76 -2.15
C GLY A 220 -7.41 -28.45 -3.64
N THR A 221 -7.25 -29.51 -4.42
CA THR A 221 -7.43 -29.59 -5.86
C THR A 221 -8.82 -29.10 -6.29
N GLY A 222 -8.96 -27.78 -6.44
CA GLY A 222 -9.87 -27.15 -7.37
C GLY A 222 -9.04 -26.75 -8.57
N GLY A 223 -9.06 -27.56 -9.63
CA GLY A 223 -8.27 -27.35 -10.84
C GLY A 223 -8.57 -26.00 -11.47
N TYR A 224 -7.67 -25.03 -11.30
CA TYR A 224 -7.64 -23.84 -12.14
C TYR A 224 -6.84 -24.20 -13.39
N ASN A 225 -7.56 -24.54 -14.45
CA ASN A 225 -7.02 -24.69 -15.78
C ASN A 225 -6.29 -23.40 -16.14
N GLY A 226 -5.01 -23.52 -16.48
CA GLY A 226 -4.22 -22.43 -17.02
C GLY A 226 -4.90 -21.90 -18.27
N GLY A 227 -5.57 -20.74 -18.10
CA GLY A 227 -6.10 -19.98 -19.22
C GLY A 227 -4.94 -19.62 -20.12
N THR A 228 -4.94 -20.24 -21.30
CA THR A 228 -4.10 -19.94 -22.43
C THR A 228 -4.10 -18.44 -22.71
N TRP A 229 -2.93 -17.82 -22.61
CA TRP A 229 -2.64 -16.49 -23.11
C TRP A 229 -2.53 -16.55 -24.64
N TRP A 230 -3.60 -16.22 -25.38
CA TRP A 230 -3.56 -16.06 -26.83
C TRP A 230 -4.74 -15.21 -27.33
N PRO A 231 -4.61 -14.59 -28.51
CA PRO A 231 -3.60 -13.62 -28.95
C PRO A 231 -4.09 -12.17 -28.81
#